data_AF-A0A261WC18-F1
#
_entry.id   AF-A0A261WC18-F1
#
_cell.length_a   1.000
_cell.length_b   1.000
_cell.length_c   1.000
_cell.angle_alpha   90.00
_cell.angle_beta   90.00
_cell.angle_gamma   90.00
#
_symmetry.space_group_name_H-M   'P 1'
#
loop_
_entity.id
_entity.type
_entity.pdbx_description
1 polymer ?
#
loop_
_entity_poly.entity_id
_entity_poly.type
_entity_poly.pdbx_seq_one_letter_code
_entity_poly.pdbx_strand_id
1 'polypeptide(L)'
;SDLRMPLVYPVTTEALPAPLSYEKVISDFYDASSLQVAAHLDAGRDVAVICEGDPFFYGSYMYLHDRLAERYEAEVIPGVCSMLGGASVLGAPLVYRNQSLSVLSGVLSHDDLKRKLADADAAVIMKLGRNFHKVREVLTELGMAGRALYVERATMSNQKIVPLDQVDPMSSPYFSLIIVPGDKWQG
;
A
#
# COMPACT_ATOMS: atom_id res chain seq x y z
N SER A 1 17.46 -19.61 20.06
CA SER A 1 16.54 -19.97 18.96
C SER A 1 15.55 -18.85 18.81
N ASP A 2 15.37 -18.33 17.60
CA ASP A 2 14.48 -17.21 17.38
C ASP A 2 13.02 -17.67 17.48
N LEU A 3 12.25 -17.00 18.32
CA LEU A 3 10.82 -17.25 18.45
C LEU A 3 10.09 -16.51 17.33
N ARG A 4 9.22 -17.21 16.59
CA ARG A 4 8.36 -16.62 15.57
C ARG A 4 6.94 -16.47 16.12
N MET A 5 6.43 -15.25 16.11
CA MET A 5 5.06 -14.94 16.51
C MET A 5 4.27 -14.46 15.28
N PRO A 6 3.36 -15.27 14.73
CA PRO A 6 2.55 -14.84 13.60
C PRO A 6 1.46 -13.87 14.04
N LEU A 7 1.35 -12.74 13.34
CA LEU A 7 0.22 -11.81 13.46
C LEU A 7 -0.85 -12.20 12.44
N VAL A 8 -1.81 -13.04 12.85
CA VAL A 8 -2.86 -13.56 11.97
C VAL A 8 -4.05 -12.61 11.97
N TYR A 9 -4.26 -11.92 10.85
CA TYR A 9 -5.34 -10.94 10.72
C TYR A 9 -6.72 -11.62 10.80
N PRO A 10 -7.64 -11.10 11.63
CA PRO A 10 -8.94 -11.72 11.88
C PRO A 10 -9.90 -11.60 10.69
N VAL A 11 -9.69 -10.61 9.83
CA VAL A 11 -10.46 -10.36 8.61
C VAL A 11 -9.54 -9.84 7.52
N THR A 12 -9.77 -10.30 6.28
CA THR A 12 -8.95 -9.92 5.13
C THR A 12 -9.76 -9.10 4.12
N THR A 13 -10.98 -9.52 3.75
CA THR A 13 -11.79 -8.82 2.72
C THR A 13 -13.31 -9.02 2.80
N GLU A 14 -13.82 -9.83 3.74
CA GLU A 14 -15.25 -10.19 3.78
C GLU A 14 -16.10 -9.15 4.53
N ALA A 15 -17.34 -8.97 4.07
CA ALA A 15 -18.31 -8.15 4.78
C ALA A 15 -18.69 -8.86 6.09
N LEU A 16 -18.41 -8.20 7.21
CA LEU A 16 -18.73 -8.73 8.52
C LEU A 16 -20.25 -8.69 8.76
N PRO A 17 -20.86 -9.76 9.31
CA PRO A 17 -22.27 -9.73 9.68
C PRO A 17 -22.49 -8.74 10.81
N ALA A 18 -23.61 -8.00 10.75
CA ALA A 18 -24.01 -7.14 11.86
C ALA A 18 -24.11 -7.97 13.17
N PRO A 19 -23.63 -7.46 14.32
CA PRO A 19 -23.24 -6.06 14.59
C PRO A 19 -21.73 -5.77 14.46
N LEU A 20 -20.93 -6.65 13.85
CA LEU A 20 -19.48 -6.50 13.80
C LEU A 20 -19.05 -5.37 12.86
N SER A 21 -18.12 -4.53 13.32
CA SER A 21 -17.46 -3.51 12.50
C SER A 21 -16.03 -3.94 12.18
N TYR A 22 -15.62 -3.80 10.91
CA TYR A 22 -14.25 -4.07 10.47
C TYR A 22 -13.22 -3.29 11.29
N GLU A 23 -13.48 -2.00 11.52
CA GLU A 23 -12.57 -1.13 12.26
C GLU A 23 -12.42 -1.59 13.71
N LYS A 24 -13.52 -1.99 14.35
CA LYS A 24 -13.48 -2.50 15.71
C LYS A 24 -12.68 -3.81 15.79
N VAL A 25 -12.96 -4.75 14.89
CA VAL A 25 -12.26 -6.05 14.85
C VAL A 25 -10.76 -5.88 14.63
N ILE A 26 -10.36 -4.99 13.72
CA ILE A 26 -8.95 -4.69 13.45
C ILE A 26 -8.29 -3.94 14.63
N SER A 27 -8.98 -3.00 15.26
CA SER A 27 -8.46 -2.32 16.45
C SER A 27 -8.23 -3.29 17.61
N ASP A 28 -9.23 -4.12 17.94
CA ASP A 28 -9.15 -5.11 19.01
C ASP A 28 -8.00 -6.12 18.73
N PHE A 29 -7.76 -6.46 17.46
CA PHE A 29 -6.62 -7.29 17.05
C PHE A 29 -5.26 -6.63 17.33
N TYR A 30 -5.09 -5.35 16.98
CA TYR A 30 -3.84 -4.66 17.26
C TYR A 30 -3.62 -4.44 18.76
N ASP A 31 -4.69 -4.20 19.52
CA ASP A 31 -4.62 -4.14 20.98
C ASP A 31 -4.12 -5.48 21.55
N ALA A 32 -4.74 -6.59 21.18
CA ALA A 32 -4.33 -7.92 21.62
C ALA A 32 -2.91 -8.30 21.16
N SER A 33 -2.53 -7.93 19.93
CA SER A 33 -1.19 -8.17 19.39
C SER A 33 -0.14 -7.36 20.14
N SER A 34 -0.44 -6.11 20.50
CA SER A 34 0.46 -5.26 21.27
C SER A 34 0.75 -5.84 22.67
N LEU A 35 -0.25 -6.45 23.32
CA LEU A 35 -0.05 -7.13 24.62
C LEU A 35 0.89 -8.33 24.51
N GLN A 36 0.80 -9.09 23.41
CA GLN A 36 1.69 -10.22 23.16
C GLN A 36 3.13 -9.75 22.91
N VAL A 37 3.32 -8.70 22.11
CA VAL A 37 4.63 -8.07 21.90
C VAL A 37 5.20 -7.53 23.21
N ALA A 38 4.40 -6.81 24.00
CA ALA A 38 4.79 -6.28 25.30
C ALA A 38 5.27 -7.38 26.25
N ALA A 39 4.59 -8.54 26.29
CA ALA A 39 5.04 -9.67 27.11
C ALA A 39 6.41 -10.23 26.66
N HIS A 40 6.81 -10.05 25.40
CA HIS A 40 8.17 -10.36 24.96
C HIS A 40 9.19 -9.32 25.42
N LEU A 41 8.86 -8.03 25.29
CA LEU A 41 9.71 -6.92 25.70
C LEU A 41 9.90 -6.88 27.22
N ASP A 42 8.84 -7.08 28.01
CA ASP A 42 8.87 -7.13 29.49
C ASP A 42 9.74 -8.27 30.02
N ALA A 43 9.91 -9.34 29.22
CA ALA A 43 10.81 -10.44 29.53
C ALA A 43 12.28 -10.17 29.12
N GLY A 44 12.61 -8.94 28.73
CA GLY A 44 13.95 -8.51 28.32
C GLY A 44 14.40 -9.04 26.97
N ARG A 45 13.46 -9.33 26.05
CA ARG A 45 13.77 -9.79 24.69
C ARG A 45 13.59 -8.67 23.68
N ASP A 46 14.46 -8.66 22.68
CA ASP A 46 14.27 -7.82 21.49
C ASP A 46 13.18 -8.42 20.59
N VAL A 47 12.38 -7.55 19.97
CA VAL A 47 11.32 -7.93 19.04
C VAL A 47 11.48 -7.18 17.73
N ALA A 48 11.62 -7.92 16.63
CA ALA A 48 11.58 -7.37 15.28
C ALA A 48 10.23 -7.66 14.62
N VAL A 49 9.50 -6.62 14.24
CA VAL A 49 8.25 -6.73 13.45
C VAL A 49 8.58 -6.50 11.98
N ILE A 50 8.48 -7.55 11.18
CA ILE A 50 8.83 -7.50 9.75
C ILE A 50 7.62 -7.03 8.94
N CYS A 51 7.85 -6.07 8.05
CA CYS A 51 6.86 -5.54 7.11
C CYS A 51 7.36 -5.66 5.67
N GLU A 52 6.43 -5.78 4.73
CA GLU A 52 6.73 -5.56 3.32
C GLU A 52 6.68 -4.07 3.00
N GLY A 53 7.58 -3.60 2.14
CA GLY A 53 7.69 -2.18 1.82
C GLY A 53 8.30 -1.41 2.98
N ASP A 54 7.59 -0.42 3.50
CA ASP A 54 8.04 0.45 4.58
C ASP A 54 7.09 0.37 5.79
N PRO A 55 7.60 0.30 7.04
CA PRO A 55 6.77 0.14 8.23
C PRO A 55 5.73 1.25 8.45
N PHE A 56 6.01 2.47 7.99
CA PHE A 56 5.19 3.66 8.18
C PHE A 56 4.43 4.11 6.93
N PHE A 57 4.61 3.43 5.80
CA PHE A 57 3.88 3.72 4.58
C PHE A 57 2.85 2.64 4.25
N TYR A 58 1.63 2.80 4.75
CA TYR A 58 0.55 1.80 4.67
C TYR A 58 0.94 0.40 5.21
N GLY A 59 2.02 0.31 6.01
CA GLY A 59 2.47 -0.90 6.69
C GLY A 59 1.69 -1.16 7.98
N SER A 60 1.54 -2.42 8.37
CA SER A 60 0.77 -2.78 9.58
C SER A 60 1.49 -2.44 10.89
N TYR A 61 2.81 -2.27 10.86
CA TYR A 61 3.58 -1.92 12.06
C TYR A 61 3.17 -0.58 12.67
N MET A 62 2.71 0.40 11.87
CA MET A 62 2.28 1.71 12.38
C MET A 62 1.28 1.59 13.55
N TYR A 63 0.35 0.62 13.49
CA TYR A 63 -0.64 0.42 14.55
C TYR A 63 -0.05 -0.17 15.83
N LEU A 64 1.01 -0.99 15.73
CA LEU A 64 1.74 -1.50 16.90
C LEU A 64 2.68 -0.44 17.45
N HIS A 65 3.30 0.37 16.59
CA HIS A 65 4.16 1.48 16.98
C HIS A 65 3.41 2.46 17.88
N ASP A 66 2.23 2.94 17.45
CA ASP A 66 1.40 3.86 18.24
C ASP A 66 1.03 3.31 19.63
N ARG A 67 0.98 1.99 19.80
CA ARG A 67 0.62 1.32 21.06
C ARG A 67 1.81 1.05 21.99
N LEU A 68 3.02 0.98 21.45
CA LEU A 68 4.19 0.44 22.15
C LEU A 68 5.34 1.44 22.28
N ALA A 69 5.51 2.35 21.32
CA ALA A 69 6.67 3.23 21.24
C ALA A 69 6.77 4.25 22.39
N GLU A 70 5.66 4.57 23.07
CA GLU A 70 5.67 5.40 24.27
C GLU A 70 6.14 4.64 25.53
N ARG A 71 6.16 3.30 25.48
CA ARG A 71 6.43 2.42 26.63
C ARG A 71 7.76 1.67 26.53
N TYR A 72 8.24 1.45 25.31
CA TYR A 72 9.44 0.69 25.02
C TYR A 72 10.31 1.46 24.02
N GLU A 73 11.62 1.26 24.09
CA GLU A 73 12.52 1.75 23.05
C GLU A 73 12.14 1.12 21.70
N ALA A 74 11.93 1.97 20.70
CA ALA A 74 11.49 1.57 19.37
C ALA A 74 12.35 2.26 18.31
N GLU A 75 12.95 1.45 17.45
CA GLU A 75 13.67 1.88 16.25
C GLU A 75 12.89 1.46 15.01
N VAL A 76 12.78 2.36 14.03
CA VAL A 76 12.12 2.08 12.74
C VAL A 76 13.15 2.10 11.63
N ILE A 77 13.38 0.93 11.03
CA ILE A 77 14.27 0.77 9.89
C ILE A 77 13.46 1.01 8.61
N PRO A 78 13.76 2.07 7.83
CA PRO A 78 13.00 2.38 6.63
C PRO A 78 13.20 1.32 5.57
N GLY A 79 12.14 1.06 4.81
CA GLY A 79 12.15 0.12 3.71
C GLY A 79 11.90 0.79 2.36
N VAL A 80 12.04 0.02 1.27
CA VAL A 80 11.74 0.51 -0.07
C VAL A 80 10.27 0.27 -0.38
N CYS A 81 9.48 1.33 -0.42
CA CYS A 81 8.06 1.25 -0.77
C CYS A 81 7.83 0.65 -2.17
N SER A 82 6.74 -0.10 -2.33
CA SER A 82 6.37 -0.76 -3.59
C SER A 82 6.24 0.22 -4.77
N MET A 83 5.90 1.49 -4.52
CA MET A 83 5.86 2.53 -5.54
C MET A 83 7.22 2.78 -6.19
N LEU A 84 8.30 2.79 -5.40
CA LEU A 84 9.67 3.03 -5.88
C LEU A 84 10.22 1.79 -6.55
N GLY A 85 9.94 0.60 -5.97
CA GLY A 85 10.23 -0.68 -6.62
C GLY A 85 9.52 -0.81 -7.98
N GLY A 86 8.23 -0.48 -8.02
CA GLY A 86 7.41 -0.46 -9.22
C GLY A 86 7.95 0.48 -10.30
N ALA A 87 8.24 1.73 -9.95
CA ALA A 87 8.83 2.71 -10.86
C ALA A 87 10.16 2.20 -11.47
N SER A 88 11.00 1.59 -10.64
CA SER A 88 12.30 1.06 -11.06
C SER A 88 12.16 -0.08 -12.07
N VAL A 89 11.28 -1.06 -11.81
CA VAL A 89 11.10 -2.22 -12.71
C VAL A 89 10.31 -1.87 -13.97
N LEU A 90 9.47 -0.83 -13.91
CA LEU A 90 8.81 -0.25 -15.08
C LEU A 90 9.74 0.65 -15.91
N GLY A 91 10.94 0.96 -15.39
CA GLY A 91 11.89 1.85 -16.06
C GLY A 91 11.38 3.29 -16.19
N ALA A 92 10.50 3.72 -15.29
CA ALA A 92 9.78 4.99 -15.39
C ALA A 92 10.12 5.91 -14.21
N PRO A 93 10.82 7.03 -14.43
CA PRO A 93 10.98 8.06 -13.40
C PRO A 93 9.61 8.61 -12.99
N LEU A 94 9.33 8.64 -11.69
CA LEU A 94 8.01 9.03 -11.17
C LEU A 94 7.72 10.53 -11.35
N VAL A 95 8.65 11.38 -10.94
CA VAL A 95 8.51 12.84 -10.93
C VAL A 95 9.82 13.52 -11.30
N TYR A 96 9.71 14.72 -11.85
CA TYR A 96 10.81 15.60 -12.19
C TYR A 96 10.63 16.98 -11.55
N ARG A 97 11.72 17.56 -11.03
CA ARG A 97 11.77 18.95 -10.51
C ARG A 97 10.64 19.24 -9.51
N ASN A 98 9.73 20.14 -9.87
CA ASN A 98 8.64 20.64 -9.01
C ASN A 98 7.33 19.88 -9.22
N GLN A 99 7.35 18.75 -9.94
CA GLN A 99 6.16 17.93 -10.16
C GLN A 99 5.65 17.35 -8.84
N SER A 100 4.34 17.43 -8.68
CA SER A 100 3.60 16.82 -7.59
C SER A 100 3.44 15.31 -7.79
N LEU A 101 3.47 14.56 -6.67
CA LEU A 101 3.17 13.13 -6.65
C LEU A 101 1.98 12.87 -5.73
N SER A 102 0.91 12.31 -6.28
CA SER A 102 -0.25 11.84 -5.52
C SER A 102 -0.20 10.33 -5.31
N VAL A 103 -0.08 9.86 -4.07
CA VAL A 103 -0.21 8.44 -3.74
C VAL A 103 -1.58 8.17 -3.13
N LEU A 104 -2.41 7.38 -3.82
CA LEU A 104 -3.82 7.22 -3.51
C LEU A 104 -4.21 5.75 -3.36
N SER A 105 -5.24 5.52 -2.53
CA SER A 105 -5.90 4.23 -2.44
C SER A 105 -6.99 4.13 -3.51
N GLY A 106 -6.97 3.05 -4.29
CA GLY A 106 -8.04 2.71 -5.23
C GLY A 106 -9.40 2.46 -4.56
N VAL A 107 -9.45 2.32 -3.23
CA VAL A 107 -10.71 2.18 -2.46
C VAL A 107 -11.52 3.48 -2.45
N LEU A 108 -10.87 4.65 -2.61
CA LEU A 108 -11.54 5.96 -2.66
C LEU A 108 -12.69 5.99 -3.67
N SER A 109 -13.70 6.83 -3.43
CA SER A 109 -14.81 6.99 -4.36
C SER A 109 -14.32 7.46 -5.75
N HIS A 110 -15.13 7.24 -6.78
CA HIS A 110 -14.81 7.70 -8.15
C HIS A 110 -14.53 9.20 -8.17
N ASP A 111 -15.42 9.99 -7.53
CA ASP A 111 -15.31 11.44 -7.47
C ASP A 111 -14.10 11.90 -6.66
N ASP A 112 -13.76 11.23 -5.55
CA ASP A 112 -12.56 11.56 -4.77
C ASP A 112 -11.27 11.27 -5.54
N LEU A 113 -11.21 10.14 -6.25
CA LEU A 113 -10.07 9.85 -7.13
C LEU A 113 -9.94 10.92 -8.20
N LYS A 114 -11.04 11.23 -8.90
CA LYS A 114 -11.05 12.22 -9.96
C LYS A 114 -10.58 13.59 -9.47
N ARG A 115 -11.15 14.06 -8.36
CA ARG A 115 -10.78 15.33 -7.72
C ARG A 115 -9.33 15.38 -7.27
N LYS A 116 -8.81 14.31 -6.66
CA LYS A 116 -7.42 14.27 -6.16
C LYS A 116 -6.38 14.09 -7.27
N LEU A 117 -6.77 13.51 -8.40
CA LEU A 117 -5.90 13.31 -9.55
C LEU A 117 -5.92 14.48 -10.54
N ALA A 118 -6.95 15.33 -10.51
CA ALA A 118 -7.13 16.41 -11.49
C ALA A 118 -5.91 17.34 -11.63
N ASP A 119 -5.25 17.67 -10.51
CA ASP A 119 -4.11 18.59 -10.47
C ASP A 119 -2.75 17.89 -10.26
N ALA A 120 -2.72 16.55 -10.32
CA ALA A 120 -1.51 15.78 -10.04
C ALA A 120 -0.65 15.61 -11.31
N ASP A 121 0.63 15.97 -11.22
CA ASP A 121 1.59 15.72 -12.31
C ASP A 121 1.86 14.21 -12.45
N ALA A 122 2.11 13.55 -11.33
CA ALA A 122 2.30 12.11 -11.23
C ALA A 122 1.38 11.49 -10.18
N ALA A 123 1.06 10.22 -10.36
CA ALA A 123 0.23 9.48 -9.42
C ALA A 123 0.67 8.03 -9.24
N VAL A 124 0.43 7.50 -8.05
CA VAL A 124 0.51 6.07 -7.75
C VAL A 124 -0.80 5.66 -7.11
N ILE A 125 -1.46 4.65 -7.68
CA ILE A 125 -2.72 4.12 -7.16
C ILE A 125 -2.50 2.68 -6.68
N MET A 126 -2.73 2.46 -5.39
CA MET A 126 -2.56 1.17 -4.71
C MET A 126 -3.93 0.51 -4.41
N LYS A 127 -3.92 -0.73 -3.90
CA LYS A 127 -5.14 -1.44 -3.47
C LYS A 127 -6.16 -1.58 -4.61
N LEU A 128 -5.67 -1.98 -5.78
CA LEU A 128 -6.47 -2.07 -7.00
C LEU A 128 -7.54 -3.14 -6.84
N GLY A 129 -7.20 -4.44 -6.81
CA GLY A 129 -8.17 -5.52 -6.63
C GLY A 129 -9.48 -5.28 -7.40
N ARG A 130 -10.62 -5.42 -6.72
CA ARG A 130 -11.96 -5.13 -7.28
C ARG A 130 -12.19 -3.66 -7.73
N ASN A 131 -11.35 -2.73 -7.31
CA ASN A 131 -11.44 -1.31 -7.66
C ASN A 131 -10.76 -0.99 -8.99
N PHE A 132 -10.06 -1.94 -9.62
CA PHE A 132 -9.28 -1.69 -10.84
C PHE A 132 -10.11 -1.01 -11.95
N HIS A 133 -11.33 -1.51 -12.20
CA HIS A 133 -12.22 -0.97 -13.24
C HIS A 133 -12.47 0.53 -13.04
N LYS A 134 -12.94 0.90 -11.84
CA LYS A 134 -13.20 2.29 -11.44
C LYS A 134 -11.95 3.17 -11.59
N VAL A 135 -10.79 2.68 -11.14
CA VAL A 135 -9.53 3.43 -11.27
C VAL A 135 -9.18 3.67 -12.74
N ARG A 136 -9.33 2.65 -13.60
CA ARG A 136 -9.08 2.78 -15.04
C ARG A 136 -10.05 3.77 -15.70
N GLU A 137 -11.32 3.78 -15.30
CA GLU A 137 -12.32 4.74 -15.80
C GLU A 137 -11.93 6.18 -15.43
N VAL A 138 -11.60 6.44 -14.16
CA VAL A 138 -11.14 7.77 -13.72
C VAL A 138 -9.90 8.22 -14.50
N LEU A 139 -8.90 7.35 -14.68
CA LEU A 139 -7.69 7.68 -15.44
C LEU A 139 -8.00 7.96 -16.92
N THR A 140 -8.98 7.27 -17.50
CA THR A 140 -9.43 7.52 -18.88
C THR A 140 -10.14 8.86 -18.99
N GLU A 141 -11.05 9.18 -18.08
CA GLU A 141 -11.77 10.46 -18.03
C GLU A 141 -10.82 11.66 -17.88
N LEU A 142 -9.73 11.50 -17.14
CA LEU A 142 -8.71 12.52 -16.94
C LEU A 142 -7.64 12.56 -18.05
N GLY A 143 -7.73 11.69 -19.07
CA GLY A 143 -6.73 11.59 -20.14
C GLY A 143 -5.37 11.06 -19.68
N MET A 144 -5.28 10.47 -18.48
CA MET A 144 -4.04 9.95 -17.91
C MET A 144 -3.76 8.49 -18.30
N ALA A 145 -4.77 7.76 -18.77
CA ALA A 145 -4.65 6.34 -19.11
C ALA A 145 -3.54 6.03 -20.13
N GLY A 146 -3.27 6.94 -21.08
CA GLY A 146 -2.25 6.73 -22.12
C GLY A 146 -0.81 6.68 -21.61
N ARG A 147 -0.53 7.24 -20.43
CA ARG A 147 0.80 7.19 -19.78
C ARG A 147 0.82 6.31 -18.53
N ALA A 148 -0.32 5.73 -18.14
CA ALA A 148 -0.42 4.90 -16.96
C ALA A 148 0.21 3.51 -17.20
N LEU A 149 1.00 3.07 -16.23
CA LEU A 149 1.76 1.84 -16.23
C LEU A 149 1.26 0.94 -15.10
N TYR A 150 1.11 -0.36 -15.37
CA TYR A 150 0.63 -1.34 -14.40
C TYR A 150 1.70 -2.38 -14.09
N VAL A 151 1.84 -2.72 -12.81
CA VAL A 151 2.71 -3.80 -12.36
C VAL A 151 2.09 -4.57 -11.21
N GLU A 152 2.27 -5.90 -11.25
CA GLU A 152 1.98 -6.81 -10.15
C GLU A 152 3.29 -7.30 -9.53
N ARG A 153 3.31 -7.43 -8.21
CA ARG A 153 4.37 -8.08 -7.43
C ARG A 153 5.75 -7.55 -7.83
N ALA A 154 5.86 -6.22 -7.95
CA ALA A 154 7.08 -5.54 -8.35
C ALA A 154 8.26 -6.05 -7.50
N THR A 155 9.40 -6.34 -8.15
CA THR A 155 10.63 -6.90 -7.56
C THR A 155 10.56 -8.34 -7.05
N MET A 156 9.39 -8.99 -7.07
CA MET A 156 9.24 -10.40 -6.70
C MET A 156 9.48 -11.32 -7.92
N SER A 157 9.72 -12.61 -7.67
CA SER A 157 10.01 -13.60 -8.71
C SER A 157 8.89 -13.80 -9.73
N ASN A 158 7.64 -13.55 -9.35
CA ASN A 158 6.45 -13.64 -10.20
C ASN A 158 5.91 -12.25 -10.59
N GLN A 159 6.80 -11.27 -10.73
CA GLN A 159 6.46 -9.94 -11.27
C GLN A 159 5.76 -10.05 -12.62
N LYS A 160 4.76 -9.20 -12.84
CA LYS A 160 4.05 -9.10 -14.12
C LYS A 160 3.82 -7.64 -14.49
N ILE A 161 4.25 -7.26 -15.68
CA ILE A 161 4.02 -5.94 -16.27
C ILE A 161 3.19 -6.17 -17.53
N VAL A 162 2.03 -5.50 -17.61
CA VAL A 162 1.14 -5.59 -18.78
C VAL A 162 0.57 -4.21 -19.10
N PRO A 163 0.24 -3.93 -20.36
CA PRO A 163 -0.50 -2.73 -20.73
C PRO A 163 -1.81 -2.59 -19.94
N LEU A 164 -2.16 -1.36 -19.55
CA LEU A 164 -3.32 -1.10 -18.68
C LEU A 164 -4.66 -1.60 -19.27
N ASP A 165 -4.79 -1.53 -20.60
CA ASP A 165 -5.96 -2.00 -21.35
C ASP A 165 -6.05 -3.53 -21.45
N GLN A 166 -4.93 -4.24 -21.27
CA GLN A 166 -4.84 -5.71 -21.28
C GLN A 166 -4.99 -6.33 -19.89
N VAL A 167 -5.12 -5.52 -18.83
CA VAL A 167 -5.42 -6.03 -17.49
C VAL A 167 -6.87 -6.46 -17.42
N ASP A 168 -7.11 -7.73 -17.07
CA ASP A 168 -8.44 -8.19 -16.65
C ASP A 168 -8.78 -7.54 -15.29
N PRO A 169 -9.81 -6.68 -15.22
CA PRO A 169 -10.17 -5.96 -14.00
C PRO A 169 -10.50 -6.84 -12.79
N MET A 170 -10.93 -8.08 -13.02
CA MET A 170 -11.26 -9.02 -11.94
C MET A 170 -10.06 -9.82 -11.45
N SER A 171 -8.93 -9.74 -12.15
CA SER A 171 -7.73 -10.54 -11.88
C SER A 171 -6.64 -9.80 -11.10
N SER A 172 -6.81 -8.50 -10.83
CA SER A 172 -5.74 -7.71 -10.21
C SER A 172 -5.44 -8.20 -8.78
N PRO A 173 -4.22 -8.68 -8.50
CA PRO A 173 -3.88 -9.25 -7.21
C PRO A 173 -3.71 -8.17 -6.13
N TYR A 174 -3.58 -8.59 -4.86
CA TYR A 174 -3.34 -7.67 -3.74
C TYR A 174 -2.10 -6.79 -3.95
N PHE A 175 -0.99 -7.39 -4.38
CA PHE A 175 0.25 -6.69 -4.71
C PHE A 175 0.22 -6.19 -6.15
N SER A 176 -0.62 -5.21 -6.44
CA SER A 176 -0.64 -4.51 -7.72
C SER A 176 -0.78 -3.01 -7.52
N LEU A 177 -0.22 -2.26 -8.45
CA LEU A 177 -0.28 -0.80 -8.46
C LEU A 177 -0.28 -0.26 -9.88
N ILE A 178 -0.89 0.92 -10.05
CA ILE A 178 -0.80 1.73 -11.26
C ILE A 178 0.11 2.91 -10.95
N ILE A 179 1.06 3.18 -11.84
CA ILE A 179 1.91 4.36 -11.83
C ILE A 179 1.57 5.22 -13.03
N VAL A 180 1.28 6.50 -12.78
CA VAL A 180 1.16 7.51 -13.81
C VAL A 180 2.36 8.44 -13.65
N PRO A 181 3.47 8.23 -14.38
CA PRO A 181 4.68 9.04 -14.23
C PRO A 181 4.44 10.44 -14.78
N GLY A 182 5.02 11.46 -14.16
CA GLY A 182 4.95 12.84 -14.62
C GLY A 182 5.58 13.02 -16.00
N ASP A 183 5.24 14.13 -16.66
CA ASP A 183 5.80 14.44 -17.97
C ASP A 183 7.33 14.53 -17.92
N LYS A 184 7.98 13.97 -18.94
CA LYS A 184 9.44 13.93 -19.01
C LYS A 184 10.00 15.34 -19.07
N TRP A 185 10.97 15.62 -18.20
CA TRP A 185 11.72 16.88 -18.25
C TRP A 185 12.47 17.04 -19.59
N GLN A 186 12.32 18.22 -20.20
CA GLN A 186 12.86 18.53 -21.55
C GLN A 186 14.16 19.34 -21.54
N GLY A 187 14.65 19.78 -20.37
CA GLY A 187 15.76 20.73 -20.24
C GLY A 187 15.27 22.14 -19.92
#